data_AF-A0A0E2N9G2-F1
#
_entry.id   AF-A0A0E2N9G2-F1
#
_cell.length_a   1.000
_cell.length_b   1.000
_cell.length_c   1.000
_cell.angle_alpha   90.00
_cell.angle_beta   90.00
_cell.angle_gamma   90.00
#
_symmetry.space_group_name_H-M   'P 1'
#
loop_
_entity.id
_entity.type
_entity.pdbx_description
1 polymer ?
#
loop_
_entity_poly.entity_id
_entity_poly.type
_entity_poly.pdbx_seq_one_letter_code
_entity_poly.pdbx_strand_id
1 'polypeptide(L)'
;MIPLHLDWKKPADGVELEHVPFGQGDADPQLAIKSRSGRFEPKTYRLESLENPIVLHLVNARNDDDFKRFVSRFGTPRTDFGDIAYLRAMEVLRDDLTQDLEFCTDPSLNRIVDSEYLLQRVTLTPSFAYSESTDRYRLVLSVTNLEGLMRMEIAMALEVGATLIHCKHCSKAFLAGPMTRRRTDAVYCSDRCRVEGFKHAKTINQKGSGV
;
A
#
# COMPACT_ATOMS: atom_id res chain seq x y z
N MET A 1 10.35 -16.31 -3.91
CA MET A 1 10.58 -15.05 -3.18
C MET A 1 11.44 -15.25 -1.94
N ILE A 2 12.41 -14.35 -1.71
CA ILE A 2 13.17 -14.26 -0.47
C ILE A 2 12.23 -13.73 0.64
N PRO A 3 12.22 -14.30 1.85
CA PRO A 3 11.40 -13.78 2.95
C PRO A 3 11.82 -12.33 3.27
N LEU A 4 10.87 -11.39 3.11
CA LEU A 4 11.07 -9.98 3.39
C LEU A 4 10.16 -9.55 4.54
N HIS A 5 10.72 -8.76 5.45
CA HIS A 5 9.97 -8.16 6.53
C HIS A 5 10.39 -6.71 6.77
N LEU A 6 9.50 -5.97 7.43
CA LEU A 6 9.73 -4.65 7.96
C LEU A 6 9.41 -4.68 9.44
N ASP A 7 10.41 -4.44 10.29
CA ASP A 7 10.15 -4.09 11.68
C ASP A 7 9.86 -2.60 11.76
N TRP A 8 8.65 -2.27 12.17
CA TRP A 8 8.11 -0.92 12.11
C TRP A 8 7.53 -0.49 13.44
N LYS A 9 7.08 0.77 13.47
CA LYS A 9 6.33 1.34 14.57
C LYS A 9 5.10 2.09 14.04
N LYS A 10 3.97 1.95 14.73
CA LYS A 10 2.76 2.72 14.43
C LYS A 10 2.34 3.56 15.64
N PRO A 11 1.70 4.72 15.44
CA PRO A 11 1.18 5.54 16.54
C PRO A 11 0.21 4.74 17.42
N ALA A 12 0.47 4.68 18.73
CA ALA A 12 -0.36 3.91 19.67
C ALA A 12 -1.70 4.61 19.95
N ASP A 13 -1.64 5.93 20.13
CA ASP A 13 -2.79 6.75 20.54
C ASP A 13 -3.50 7.42 19.35
N GLY A 14 -3.17 6.99 18.12
CA GLY A 14 -3.70 7.53 16.88
C GLY A 14 -2.95 8.78 16.39
N VAL A 15 -3.57 9.47 15.41
CA VAL A 15 -2.98 10.61 14.71
C VAL A 15 -3.96 11.77 14.59
N GLU A 16 -3.42 12.96 14.30
CA GLU A 16 -4.17 14.17 14.02
C GLU A 16 -3.55 14.97 12.87
N LEU A 17 -4.32 15.92 12.35
CA LEU A 17 -3.83 16.88 11.36
C LEU A 17 -3.37 18.13 12.07
N GLU A 18 -2.17 18.58 11.73
CA GLU A 18 -1.58 19.80 12.27
C GLU A 18 -0.92 20.57 11.12
N HIS A 19 -0.96 21.90 11.19
CA HIS A 19 -0.15 22.74 10.32
C HIS A 19 1.25 22.82 10.90
N VAL A 20 2.22 22.25 10.19
CA VAL A 20 3.61 22.15 10.65
C VAL A 20 4.49 23.04 9.77
N PRO A 21 5.41 23.83 10.34
CA PRO A 21 6.37 24.60 9.55
C PRO A 21 7.21 23.67 8.66
N PHE A 22 7.35 24.01 7.37
CA PHE A 22 8.19 23.25 6.44
C PHE A 22 9.52 23.96 6.22
N GLY A 23 10.60 23.47 6.84
CA GLY A 23 11.94 24.06 6.73
C GLY A 23 12.22 25.18 7.76
N GLN A 24 13.39 25.83 7.65
CA GLN A 24 13.73 27.02 8.44
C GLN A 24 13.33 28.30 7.67
N GLY A 25 12.31 29.03 8.13
CA GLY A 25 11.91 30.34 7.58
C GLY A 25 10.39 30.58 7.53
N ASP A 26 9.98 31.67 6.86
CA ASP A 26 8.58 32.08 6.59
C ASP A 26 7.85 31.18 5.56
N ALA A 27 8.17 29.89 5.51
CA ALA A 27 7.46 28.97 4.63
C ALA A 27 6.02 28.77 5.14
N ASP A 28 5.05 28.81 4.22
CA ASP A 28 3.65 28.54 4.55
C ASP A 28 3.54 27.18 5.28
N PRO A 29 2.87 27.13 6.44
CA PRO A 29 2.68 25.90 7.20
C PRO A 29 2.04 24.84 6.31
N GLN A 30 2.63 23.64 6.27
CA GLN A 30 2.06 22.53 5.52
C GLN A 30 1.20 21.67 6.42
N LEU A 31 0.07 21.21 5.86
CA LEU A 31 -0.79 20.26 6.55
C LEU A 31 -0.10 18.90 6.63
N ALA A 32 0.05 18.38 7.84
CA ALA A 32 0.73 17.12 8.11
C ALA A 32 -0.07 16.25 9.07
N ILE A 33 0.13 14.94 8.95
CA ILE A 33 -0.39 13.94 9.89
C ILE A 33 0.70 13.66 10.92
N LYS A 34 0.37 13.83 12.20
CA LYS A 34 1.28 13.62 13.33
C LYS A 34 0.67 12.69 14.36
N SER A 35 1.50 11.94 15.07
CA SER A 35 1.05 11.16 16.22
C SER A 35 0.57 12.08 17.34
N ARG A 36 -0.57 11.74 17.96
CA ARG A 36 -1.12 12.51 19.08
C ARG A 36 -0.25 12.47 20.34
N SER A 37 0.64 11.49 20.42
CA SER A 37 1.60 11.30 21.49
C SER A 37 2.91 10.78 20.93
N GLY A 38 3.96 10.75 21.76
CA GLY A 38 5.21 10.08 21.44
C GLY A 38 5.18 8.55 21.62
N ARG A 39 4.01 7.96 21.89
CA ARG A 39 3.87 6.51 22.12
C ARG A 39 3.66 5.78 20.81
N PHE A 40 4.47 4.74 20.60
CA PHE A 40 4.38 3.88 19.42
C PHE A 40 4.29 2.41 19.83
N GLU A 41 3.61 1.63 18.99
CA GLU A 41 3.54 0.18 19.10
C GLU A 41 4.45 -0.46 18.05
N PRO A 42 5.31 -1.42 18.45
CA PRO A 42 6.10 -2.18 17.49
C PRO A 42 5.18 -3.02 16.60
N LYS A 43 5.51 -3.10 15.32
CA LYS A 43 4.74 -3.86 14.33
C LYS A 43 5.66 -4.43 13.27
N THR A 44 5.69 -5.75 13.15
CA THR A 44 6.35 -6.43 12.04
C THR A 44 5.36 -6.64 10.90
N TYR A 45 5.74 -6.22 9.70
CA TYR A 45 5.05 -6.57 8.45
C TYR A 45 5.88 -7.60 7.71
N ARG A 46 5.21 -8.59 7.10
CA ARG A 46 5.86 -9.65 6.33
C ARG A 46 5.23 -9.73 4.96
N LEU A 47 6.07 -9.81 3.94
CA LEU A 47 5.65 -9.99 2.56
C LEU A 47 5.54 -11.48 2.25
N GLU A 48 4.41 -12.07 2.61
CA GLU A 48 4.14 -13.50 2.41
C GLU A 48 3.01 -13.75 1.40
N SER A 49 2.12 -12.77 1.21
CA SER A 49 0.99 -12.84 0.28
C SER A 49 0.52 -11.44 -0.16
N LEU A 50 -0.32 -11.40 -1.19
CA LEU A 50 -0.93 -10.18 -1.74
C LEU A 50 -2.43 -10.07 -1.41
N GLU A 51 -2.90 -10.76 -0.37
CA GLU A 51 -4.32 -10.78 -0.02
C GLU A 51 -4.83 -9.43 0.51
N ASN A 52 -3.99 -8.75 1.27
CA ASN A 52 -4.22 -7.42 1.83
C ASN A 52 -2.93 -6.58 1.81
N PRO A 53 -2.43 -6.24 0.62
CA PRO A 53 -1.20 -5.45 0.46
C PRO A 53 -1.41 -4.05 1.04
N ILE A 54 -0.40 -3.54 1.75
CA ILE A 54 -0.40 -2.20 2.34
C ILE A 54 -0.51 -1.12 1.26
N VAL A 55 0.17 -1.30 0.12
CA VAL A 55 0.16 -0.35 -0.99
C VAL A 55 -1.25 -0.03 -1.47
N LEU A 56 -2.15 -1.04 -1.49
CA LEU A 56 -3.54 -0.85 -1.87
C LEU A 56 -4.33 0.04 -0.90
N HIS A 57 -3.92 0.16 0.36
CA HIS A 57 -4.57 1.09 1.30
C HIS A 57 -4.18 2.54 1.01
N LEU A 58 -2.93 2.80 0.62
CA LEU A 58 -2.46 4.14 0.30
C LEU A 58 -3.03 4.63 -1.03
N VAL A 59 -2.91 3.83 -2.11
CA VAL A 59 -3.39 4.21 -3.46
C VAL A 59 -4.91 4.44 -3.51
N ASN A 60 -5.66 3.80 -2.62
CA ASN A 60 -7.10 4.01 -2.48
C ASN A 60 -7.48 5.17 -1.54
N ALA A 61 -6.53 5.87 -0.92
CA ALA A 61 -6.81 7.03 -0.09
C ALA A 61 -7.17 8.24 -0.96
N ARG A 62 -8.36 8.82 -0.71
CA ARG A 62 -8.92 9.90 -1.57
C ARG A 62 -9.01 11.25 -0.87
N ASN A 63 -8.87 11.29 0.44
CA ASN A 63 -9.01 12.49 1.27
C ASN A 63 -8.13 12.37 2.51
N ASP A 64 -8.02 13.46 3.26
CA ASP A 64 -7.18 13.57 4.45
C ASP A 64 -7.52 12.54 5.53
N ASP A 65 -8.82 12.19 5.68
CA ASP A 65 -9.25 11.16 6.63
C ASP A 65 -8.78 9.76 6.23
N ASP A 66 -8.73 9.45 4.93
CA ASP A 66 -8.16 8.19 4.46
C ASP A 66 -6.64 8.14 4.70
N PHE A 67 -5.92 9.25 4.48
CA PHE A 67 -4.49 9.32 4.81
C PHE A 67 -4.25 9.19 6.32
N LYS A 68 -5.06 9.84 7.17
CA LYS A 68 -5.00 9.66 8.63
C LYS A 68 -5.24 8.20 9.03
N ARG A 69 -6.25 7.55 8.45
CA ARG A 69 -6.52 6.12 8.69
C ARG A 69 -5.35 5.26 8.26
N PHE A 70 -4.72 5.58 7.13
CA PHE A 70 -3.52 4.89 6.67
C PHE A 70 -2.38 5.03 7.70
N VAL A 71 -2.00 6.26 8.07
CA VAL A 71 -0.87 6.50 8.99
C VAL A 71 -1.17 5.93 10.39
N SER A 72 -2.41 6.07 10.88
CA SER A 72 -2.82 5.49 12.16
C SER A 72 -2.72 3.96 12.16
N ARG A 73 -3.02 3.31 11.03
CA ARG A 73 -3.02 1.85 10.92
C ARG A 73 -1.63 1.29 10.67
N PHE A 74 -0.87 1.93 9.79
CA PHE A 74 0.37 1.36 9.25
C PHE A 74 1.64 2.06 9.72
N GLY A 75 1.56 3.32 10.17
CA GLY A 75 2.70 4.21 10.41
C GLY A 75 2.98 5.13 9.23
N THR A 76 3.97 6.02 9.37
CA THR A 76 4.40 6.91 8.27
C THR A 76 5.11 6.10 7.19
N PRO A 77 4.94 6.41 5.88
CA PRO A 77 5.63 5.69 4.82
C PRO A 77 7.16 5.83 4.84
N ARG A 78 7.65 7.01 5.22
CA ARG A 78 9.06 7.40 5.19
C ARG A 78 9.54 7.86 6.56
N THR A 79 10.86 7.81 6.75
CA THR A 79 11.55 8.21 8.00
C THR A 79 12.27 9.55 7.90
N ASP A 80 12.37 10.14 6.71
CA ASP A 80 13.12 11.37 6.45
C ASP A 80 12.55 12.59 7.18
N PHE A 81 11.26 12.54 7.56
CA PHE A 81 10.59 13.57 8.35
C PHE A 81 10.26 13.10 9.78
N GLY A 82 10.95 12.08 10.27
CA GLY A 82 10.67 11.49 11.57
C GLY A 82 9.27 10.85 11.62
N ASP A 83 8.48 11.24 12.62
CA ASP A 83 7.14 10.68 12.87
C ASP A 83 6.00 11.53 12.25
N ILE A 84 6.35 12.44 11.33
CA ILE A 84 5.41 13.34 10.66
C ILE A 84 5.25 12.90 9.20
N ALA A 85 4.01 12.81 8.73
CA ALA A 85 3.69 12.57 7.32
C ALA A 85 3.02 13.81 6.71
N TYR A 86 3.77 14.60 5.95
CA TYR A 86 3.23 15.72 5.19
C TYR A 86 2.22 15.23 4.16
N LEU A 87 1.01 15.81 4.14
CA LEU A 87 -0.05 15.36 3.23
C LEU A 87 0.38 15.46 1.77
N ARG A 88 1.07 16.54 1.40
CA ARG A 88 1.55 16.70 0.03
C ARG A 88 2.52 15.60 -0.38
N ALA A 89 3.41 15.18 0.52
CA ALA A 89 4.32 14.07 0.26
C ALA A 89 3.57 12.73 0.18
N MET A 90 2.54 12.53 0.99
CA MET A 90 1.66 11.35 0.93
C MET A 90 0.89 11.27 -0.39
N GLU A 91 0.41 12.40 -0.92
CA GLU A 91 -0.25 12.48 -2.22
C GLU A 91 0.70 12.13 -3.36
N VAL A 92 1.90 12.74 -3.37
CA VAL A 92 2.93 12.44 -4.38
C VAL A 92 3.29 10.96 -4.32
N LEU A 93 3.51 10.41 -3.12
CA LEU A 93 3.81 8.98 -2.99
C LEU A 93 2.66 8.10 -3.45
N ARG A 94 1.40 8.47 -3.15
CA ARG A 94 0.22 7.74 -3.63
C ARG A 94 0.18 7.71 -5.16
N ASP A 95 0.46 8.83 -5.81
CA ASP A 95 0.41 8.95 -7.26
C ASP A 95 1.56 8.15 -7.90
N ASP A 96 2.77 8.23 -7.36
CA ASP A 96 3.93 7.39 -7.74
C ASP A 96 3.59 5.89 -7.64
N LEU A 97 3.05 5.44 -6.51
CA LEU A 97 2.71 4.02 -6.31
C LEU A 97 1.53 3.57 -7.17
N THR A 98 0.65 4.49 -7.56
CA THR A 98 -0.43 4.21 -8.51
C THR A 98 0.16 3.93 -9.88
N GLN A 99 1.09 4.77 -10.34
CA GLN A 99 1.82 4.57 -11.59
C GLN A 99 2.65 3.27 -11.57
N ASP A 100 3.35 2.98 -10.47
CA ASP A 100 4.10 1.74 -10.29
C ASP A 100 3.18 0.49 -10.38
N LEU A 101 1.96 0.56 -9.85
CA LEU A 101 0.98 -0.53 -9.94
C LEU A 101 0.40 -0.71 -11.36
N GLU A 102 0.39 0.33 -12.19
CA GLU A 102 -0.10 0.22 -13.57
C GLU A 102 0.75 -0.74 -14.41
N PHE A 103 2.02 -0.97 -14.06
CA PHE A 103 2.83 -2.04 -14.67
C PHE A 103 2.21 -3.42 -14.51
N CYS A 104 1.39 -3.65 -13.46
CA CYS A 104 0.68 -4.91 -13.26
C CYS A 104 -0.50 -5.10 -14.23
N THR A 105 -0.85 -4.10 -15.03
CA THR A 105 -1.92 -4.19 -16.05
C THR A 105 -1.42 -4.71 -17.39
N ASP A 106 -0.12 -4.55 -17.69
CA ASP A 106 0.49 -5.00 -18.94
C ASP A 106 0.90 -6.49 -18.85
N PRO A 107 0.43 -7.37 -19.75
CA PRO A 107 0.89 -8.75 -19.84
C PRO A 107 2.25 -8.93 -20.56
N SER A 108 2.90 -7.87 -21.04
CA SER A 108 4.13 -7.95 -21.85
C SER A 108 5.40 -8.38 -21.08
N LEU A 109 6.43 -8.77 -21.83
CA LEU A 109 7.76 -9.15 -21.32
C LEU A 109 8.52 -8.01 -20.61
N ASN A 110 8.04 -6.76 -20.68
CA ASN A 110 8.67 -5.61 -20.03
C ASN A 110 8.60 -5.65 -18.49
N ARG A 111 7.83 -6.58 -17.91
CA ARG A 111 7.70 -6.77 -16.45
C ARG A 111 9.04 -6.90 -15.72
N ILE A 112 10.06 -7.46 -16.36
CA ILE A 112 11.40 -7.57 -15.75
C ILE A 112 12.03 -6.18 -15.60
N VAL A 113 11.99 -5.35 -16.64
CA VAL A 113 12.52 -3.98 -16.62
C VAL A 113 11.76 -3.12 -15.62
N ASP A 114 10.43 -3.26 -15.59
CA ASP A 114 9.58 -2.53 -14.64
C ASP A 114 9.87 -2.96 -13.20
N SER A 115 10.07 -4.27 -12.96
CA SER A 115 10.45 -4.78 -11.65
C SER A 115 11.82 -4.25 -11.22
N GLU A 116 12.81 -4.25 -12.11
CA GLU A 116 14.15 -3.72 -11.82
C GLU A 116 14.11 -2.23 -11.46
N TYR A 117 13.29 -1.44 -12.17
CA TYR A 117 13.08 -0.02 -11.86
C TYR A 117 12.53 0.19 -10.44
N LEU A 118 11.55 -0.63 -10.02
CA LEU A 118 11.00 -0.57 -8.66
C LEU A 118 12.05 -0.93 -7.61
N LEU A 119 12.84 -1.97 -7.87
CA LEU A 119 13.85 -2.47 -6.93
C LEU A 119 14.98 -1.46 -6.70
N GLN A 120 15.30 -0.61 -7.67
CA GLN A 120 16.26 0.49 -7.49
C GLN A 120 15.82 1.52 -6.44
N ARG A 121 14.52 1.60 -6.13
CA ARG A 121 13.93 2.51 -5.14
C ARG A 121 13.77 1.86 -3.76
N VAL A 122 14.24 0.62 -3.58
CA VAL A 122 14.13 -0.13 -2.32
C VAL A 122 15.50 -0.25 -1.68
N THR A 123 15.61 0.13 -0.41
CA THR A 123 16.79 -0.15 0.40
C THR A 123 16.55 -1.40 1.24
N LEU A 124 17.41 -2.39 1.07
CA LEU A 124 17.43 -3.61 1.86
C LEU A 124 18.63 -3.60 2.80
N THR A 125 18.42 -3.98 4.05
CA THR A 125 19.46 -4.16 5.05
C THR A 125 19.62 -5.65 5.33
N PRO A 126 20.79 -6.25 5.06
CA PRO A 126 21.07 -7.63 5.45
C PRO A 126 21.26 -7.73 6.96
N SER A 127 20.70 -8.76 7.57
CA SER A 127 20.90 -9.09 8.99
C SER A 127 20.86 -10.59 9.24
N PHE A 128 21.31 -11.05 10.40
CA PHE A 128 21.17 -12.44 10.82
C PHE A 128 20.02 -12.57 11.83
N ALA A 129 18.98 -13.30 11.47
CA ALA A 129 17.89 -13.65 12.36
C ALA A 129 17.98 -15.12 12.77
N TYR A 130 17.75 -15.40 14.04
CA TYR A 130 17.67 -16.78 14.53
C TYR A 130 16.36 -17.42 14.07
N SER A 131 16.46 -18.58 13.43
CA SER A 131 15.32 -19.34 12.92
C SER A 131 15.03 -20.52 13.86
N GLU A 132 14.01 -20.39 14.72
CA GLU A 132 13.60 -21.46 15.65
C GLU A 132 13.32 -22.79 14.92
N SER A 133 12.74 -22.72 13.72
CA SER A 133 12.42 -23.91 12.92
C SER A 133 13.62 -24.74 12.50
N THR A 134 14.82 -24.15 12.45
CA THR A 134 16.04 -24.85 12.04
C THR A 134 17.20 -24.70 13.01
N ASP A 135 16.96 -24.12 14.18
CA ASP A 135 17.94 -23.93 15.26
C ASP A 135 19.26 -23.29 14.78
N ARG A 136 19.18 -22.32 13.86
CA ARG A 136 20.34 -21.67 13.24
C ARG A 136 20.04 -20.21 12.89
N TYR A 137 21.08 -19.38 12.92
CA TYR A 137 21.03 -18.03 12.36
C TYR A 137 20.97 -18.12 10.82
N ARG A 138 20.10 -17.31 10.24
CA ARG A 138 19.93 -17.20 8.79
C ARG A 138 20.10 -15.75 8.36
N LEU A 139 20.75 -15.56 7.22
CA LEU A 139 20.76 -14.27 6.55
C LEU A 139 19.32 -13.94 6.12
N VAL A 140 18.82 -12.80 6.55
CA VAL A 140 17.53 -12.23 6.17
C VAL A 140 17.74 -10.84 5.60
N LEU A 141 16.85 -10.45 4.68
CA LEU A 141 16.81 -9.10 4.13
C LEU A 141 15.60 -8.39 4.72
N SER A 142 15.83 -7.21 5.28
CA SER A 142 14.78 -6.36 5.83
C SER A 142 14.69 -5.08 5.00
N VAL A 143 13.47 -4.66 4.66
CA VAL A 143 13.24 -3.31 4.10
C VAL A 143 13.38 -2.28 5.20
N THR A 144 13.87 -1.08 4.88
CA THR A 144 14.17 -0.04 5.88
C THR A 144 12.99 0.86 6.22
N ASN A 145 11.96 0.90 5.37
CA ASN A 145 10.76 1.71 5.58
C ASN A 145 9.53 1.12 4.89
N LEU A 146 8.37 1.67 5.24
CA LEU A 146 7.07 1.22 4.75
C LEU A 146 6.88 1.50 3.25
N GLU A 147 7.46 2.59 2.73
CA GLU A 147 7.50 2.88 1.30
C GLU A 147 8.20 1.76 0.50
N GLY A 148 9.37 1.32 0.95
CA GLY A 148 10.13 0.23 0.36
C GLY A 148 9.35 -1.09 0.41
N LEU A 149 8.67 -1.38 1.52
CA LEU A 149 7.80 -2.55 1.62
C LEU A 149 6.66 -2.51 0.59
N MET A 150 6.00 -1.36 0.43
CA MET A 150 4.93 -1.18 -0.55
C MET A 150 5.42 -1.41 -1.98
N ARG A 151 6.64 -0.97 -2.33
CA ARG A 151 7.23 -1.28 -3.64
C ARG A 151 7.59 -2.75 -3.79
N MET A 152 8.03 -3.42 -2.73
CA MET A 152 8.22 -4.88 -2.76
C MET A 152 6.90 -5.64 -2.96
N GLU A 153 5.77 -5.14 -2.44
CA GLU A 153 4.44 -5.70 -2.75
C GLU A 153 4.09 -5.58 -4.24
N ILE A 154 4.44 -4.45 -4.89
CA ILE A 154 4.24 -4.27 -6.33
C ILE A 154 5.16 -5.20 -7.13
N ALA A 155 6.45 -5.27 -6.78
CA ALA A 155 7.40 -6.18 -7.44
C ALA A 155 6.97 -7.64 -7.31
N MET A 156 6.44 -8.04 -6.14
CA MET A 156 5.83 -9.35 -5.93
C MET A 156 4.61 -9.57 -6.83
N ALA A 157 3.73 -8.58 -6.97
CA ALA A 157 2.59 -8.66 -7.87
C ALA A 157 3.02 -8.89 -9.33
N LEU A 158 4.07 -8.20 -9.78
CA LEU A 158 4.68 -8.40 -11.11
C LEU A 158 5.27 -9.81 -11.25
N GLU A 159 6.07 -10.26 -10.28
CA GLU A 159 6.73 -11.59 -10.28
C GLU A 159 5.71 -12.73 -10.44
N VAL A 160 4.61 -12.67 -9.69
CA VAL A 160 3.60 -13.74 -9.67
C VAL A 160 2.51 -13.56 -10.70
N GLY A 161 2.53 -12.46 -11.44
CA GLY A 161 1.53 -12.13 -12.46
C GLY A 161 0.15 -11.79 -11.90
N ALA A 162 0.09 -11.20 -10.71
CA ALA A 162 -1.13 -10.56 -10.23
C ALA A 162 -1.42 -9.29 -11.05
N THR A 163 -2.70 -9.02 -11.28
CA THR A 163 -3.15 -7.92 -12.14
C THR A 163 -3.87 -6.86 -11.31
N LEU A 164 -3.56 -5.59 -11.59
CA LEU A 164 -4.31 -4.46 -11.05
C LEU A 164 -5.67 -4.33 -11.75
N ILE A 165 -6.75 -4.29 -10.98
CA ILE A 165 -8.12 -4.12 -11.46
C ILE A 165 -8.80 -3.02 -10.65
N HIS A 166 -9.70 -2.27 -11.29
CA HIS A 166 -10.57 -1.31 -10.63
C HIS A 166 -11.96 -1.92 -10.41
N CYS A 167 -12.47 -1.84 -9.18
CA CYS A 167 -13.78 -2.39 -8.84
C CYS A 167 -14.90 -1.72 -9.65
N LYS A 168 -15.71 -2.50 -10.36
CA LYS A 168 -16.82 -1.97 -11.18
C LYS A 168 -17.88 -1.21 -10.38
N HIS A 169 -17.99 -1.42 -9.07
CA HIS A 169 -18.96 -0.74 -8.22
C HIS A 169 -18.42 0.52 -7.55
N CYS A 170 -17.24 0.45 -6.92
CA CYS A 170 -16.71 1.52 -6.08
C CYS A 170 -15.40 2.14 -6.60
N SER A 171 -14.93 1.70 -7.77
CA SER A 171 -13.71 2.17 -8.43
C SER A 171 -12.41 2.04 -7.62
N LYS A 172 -12.43 1.34 -6.48
CA LYS A 172 -11.21 1.04 -5.72
C LYS A 172 -10.31 0.09 -6.50
N ALA A 173 -9.02 0.39 -6.51
CA ALA A 173 -7.97 -0.47 -7.00
C ALA A 173 -7.84 -1.72 -6.12
N PHE A 174 -7.70 -2.89 -6.75
CA PHE A 174 -7.39 -4.15 -6.08
C PHE A 174 -6.56 -5.05 -6.98
N LEU A 175 -5.80 -5.98 -6.39
CA LEU A 175 -5.07 -7.00 -7.13
C LEU A 175 -5.90 -8.27 -7.28
N ALA A 176 -5.84 -8.88 -8.45
CA ALA A 176 -6.47 -10.16 -8.78
C ALA A 176 -5.44 -11.15 -9.33
N GLY A 177 -5.67 -12.45 -9.15
CA GLY A 177 -4.76 -13.50 -9.61
C GLY A 177 -3.90 -14.11 -8.49
N PRO A 178 -2.74 -14.69 -8.83
CA PRO A 178 -1.93 -15.46 -7.89
C PRO A 178 -1.62 -14.69 -6.61
N MET A 179 -1.72 -15.38 -5.45
CA MET A 179 -1.44 -14.83 -4.11
C MET A 179 -2.38 -13.71 -3.61
N THR A 180 -3.45 -13.34 -4.34
CA THR A 180 -4.37 -12.24 -3.96
C THR A 180 -5.68 -12.71 -3.29
N ARG A 181 -5.86 -14.01 -3.05
CA ARG A 181 -7.13 -14.70 -2.73
C ARG A 181 -8.27 -14.48 -3.73
N ARG A 182 -8.01 -13.80 -4.85
CA ARG A 182 -9.01 -13.46 -5.88
C ARG A 182 -8.66 -14.15 -7.17
N ARG A 183 -9.70 -14.67 -7.83
CA ARG A 183 -9.60 -15.20 -9.19
C ARG A 183 -9.17 -14.10 -10.17
N THR A 184 -8.49 -14.49 -11.24
CA THR A 184 -7.94 -13.57 -12.26
C THR A 184 -9.02 -12.76 -12.97
N ASP A 185 -10.24 -13.28 -13.10
CA ASP A 185 -11.41 -12.64 -13.70
C ASP A 185 -12.26 -11.86 -12.69
N ALA A 186 -11.75 -11.58 -11.48
CA ALA A 186 -12.50 -10.83 -10.48
C ALA A 186 -12.77 -9.39 -10.94
N VAL A 187 -14.04 -8.96 -10.87
CA VAL A 187 -14.47 -7.61 -11.29
C VAL A 187 -14.83 -6.70 -10.11
N TYR A 188 -14.96 -7.27 -8.91
CA TYR A 188 -15.35 -6.57 -7.68
C TYR A 188 -14.32 -6.81 -6.58
N CYS A 189 -13.98 -5.76 -5.83
CA CYS A 189 -12.96 -5.83 -4.78
C CYS A 189 -13.41 -6.62 -3.53
N SER A 190 -14.72 -6.82 -3.35
CA SER A 190 -15.34 -7.55 -2.24
C SER A 190 -16.70 -8.13 -2.62
N ASP A 191 -17.16 -9.13 -1.85
CA ASP A 191 -18.52 -9.69 -2.01
C ASP A 191 -19.61 -8.65 -1.78
N ARG A 192 -19.39 -7.70 -0.86
CA ARG A 192 -20.32 -6.59 -0.64
C ARG A 192 -20.50 -5.78 -1.93
N CYS A 193 -19.41 -5.36 -2.57
CA CYS A 193 -19.46 -4.61 -3.82
C CYS A 193 -20.07 -5.42 -4.96
N ARG A 194 -19.86 -6.75 -4.98
CA ARG A 194 -20.51 -7.64 -5.95
C ARG A 194 -22.03 -7.61 -5.80
N VAL A 195 -22.54 -7.79 -4.57
CA VAL A 195 -23.98 -7.77 -4.28
C VAL A 195 -24.60 -6.40 -4.57
N GLU A 196 -23.95 -5.31 -4.14
CA GLU A 196 -24.42 -3.94 -4.39
C GLU A 196 -24.39 -3.59 -5.89
N GLY A 197 -23.35 -4.01 -6.61
CA GLY A 197 -23.24 -3.84 -8.07
C GLY A 197 -24.36 -4.54 -8.83
N PHE A 198 -24.72 -5.78 -8.46
CA PHE A 198 -25.85 -6.49 -9.07
C PHE A 198 -27.19 -5.80 -8.81
N LYS A 199 -27.43 -5.31 -7.58
CA LYS A 199 -28.63 -4.54 -7.26
C LYS A 199 -28.73 -3.28 -8.13
N HIS A 200 -27.63 -2.55 -8.29
CA HIS A 200 -27.59 -1.33 -9.08
C HIS A 200 -27.87 -1.59 -10.56
N ALA A 201 -27.26 -2.62 -11.15
CA ALA A 201 -27.49 -2.99 -12.55
C ALA A 201 -28.95 -3.39 -12.83
N LYS A 202 -29.59 -4.11 -11.89
CA LYS A 202 -31.01 -4.48 -12.01
C LYS A 202 -31.93 -3.25 -12.00
N THR A 203 -31.65 -2.25 -11.16
CA THR A 203 -32.41 -1.00 -11.10
C THR A 203 -32.30 -0.19 -12.40
N ILE A 204 -31.12 -0.15 -13.03
CA ILE A 204 -30.92 0.53 -14.31
C ILE A 204 -31.71 -0.16 -15.42
N ASN A 205 -31.63 -1.49 -15.51
CA ASN A 205 -32.36 -2.26 -16.52
C ASN A 205 -33.89 -2.13 -16.38
N GLN A 206 -34.41 -2.08 -15.15
CA GLN A 206 -35.84 -1.86 -14.91
C GLN A 206 -36.32 -0.46 -15.32
N LYS A 207 -35.45 0.57 -15.28
CA LYS A 207 -35.77 1.91 -15.78
C LYS A 207 -35.61 2.06 -17.30
N GLY A 208 -34.77 1.22 -17.92
CA GLY A 208 -34.53 1.24 -19.37
C GLY A 208 -35.52 0.44 -20.21
N SER A 209 -36.30 -0.47 -19.62
CA SER A 209 -37.34 -1.26 -20.32
C SER A 209 -38.73 -0.61 -20.36
N GLY A 210 -38.81 0.69 -20.05
CA GLY A 210 -40.06 1.47 -20.01
C GLY A 210 -40.13 2.55 -21.09
N VAL A 211 -39.56 2.32 -22.28
CA VAL A 211 -39.72 3.15 -23.48
C VAL A 211 -40.28 2.29 -24.61
#